data_AF-A0A4U8QBD4-F1
#
_entry.id   AF-A0A4U8QBD4-F1
#
_cell.length_a   1.000
_cell.length_b   1.000
_cell.length_c   1.000
_cell.angle_alpha   90.00
_cell.angle_beta   90.00
_cell.angle_gamma   90.00
#
_symmetry.space_group_name_H-M   'P 1'
#
loop_
_entity.id
_entity.type
_entity.pdbx_description
1 polymer ?
#
loop_
_entity_poly.entity_id
_entity_poly.type
_entity_poly.pdbx_seq_one_letter_code
_entity_poly.pdbx_strand_id
1 'polypeptide(L)'
;MFPKMRKLKFTRETVCYQLPVIFCLALMAVLFFLPTGFEDAVIYKGTERCAAEVLNTDDSKIISTGLIKSGEQRCTVRFLGGEFKGLEAEGFNMLNGSLEADKIFRPGDKALVVISHKGDEILSVNLIDHYRLNKELILAGCFVVLLIIFAGKTGIRAVLSFGLTILMIWKLLVPMYLKGMQPVMVGLVIVLSLTFIIITLVYGFDRKAFAAVSGSFLGIITTCIMGLIFTDAFKIHGAIMPNSESLLYSGYENLNLTQIFMASIFIGSSGAVMDLAVDITSAVNEVIQKKPDIGWKEAMQSGMAVGRAAMGTMTTTLLLAYSGGCVALLMVFMAQGTPIDNILNYKYVSSEILDTIVGSFGLVTVAPFTALTSGVFLTRKKKL
;
A
#
# COMPACT_ATOMS: atom_id res chain seq x y z
N MET A 1 -25.82 -38.52 -23.48
CA MET A 1 -24.72 -37.93 -24.27
C MET A 1 -23.81 -37.17 -23.31
N PHE A 2 -22.81 -37.84 -22.74
CA PHE A 2 -21.90 -37.24 -21.74
C PHE A 2 -20.94 -36.25 -22.42
N PRO A 3 -20.74 -35.02 -21.89
CA PRO A 3 -19.77 -34.10 -22.45
C PRO A 3 -18.36 -34.66 -22.24
N LYS A 4 -17.61 -34.82 -23.32
CA LYS A 4 -16.20 -35.22 -23.32
C LYS A 4 -15.40 -34.32 -22.37
N MET A 5 -14.87 -34.90 -21.31
CA MET A 5 -13.81 -34.32 -20.50
C MET A 5 -12.64 -33.91 -21.40
N ARG A 6 -12.42 -32.61 -21.53
CA ARG A 6 -11.31 -32.01 -22.26
C ARG A 6 -10.04 -32.32 -21.48
N LYS A 7 -9.27 -33.35 -21.90
CA LYS A 7 -7.95 -33.65 -21.34
C LYS A 7 -7.10 -32.37 -21.37
N LEU A 8 -6.72 -31.84 -20.20
CA LEU A 8 -5.75 -30.76 -20.09
C LEU A 8 -4.42 -31.25 -20.67
N LYS A 9 -4.11 -30.87 -21.92
CA LYS A 9 -2.76 -31.01 -22.47
C LYS A 9 -1.90 -29.95 -21.80
N PHE A 10 -1.01 -30.37 -20.90
CA PHE A 10 0.04 -29.54 -20.32
C PHE A 10 1.10 -29.25 -21.39
N THR A 11 0.89 -28.21 -22.18
CA THR A 11 1.90 -27.64 -23.08
C THR A 11 2.90 -26.81 -22.27
N ARG A 12 4.18 -26.75 -22.66
CA ARG A 12 5.21 -25.93 -21.99
C ARG A 12 4.77 -24.48 -21.76
N GLU A 13 4.01 -23.91 -22.70
CA GLU A 13 3.44 -22.56 -22.60
C GLU A 13 2.41 -22.43 -21.47
N THR A 14 1.55 -23.45 -21.28
CA THR A 14 0.57 -23.48 -20.20
C THR A 14 1.26 -23.57 -18.83
N VAL A 15 2.37 -24.32 -18.75
CA VAL A 15 3.19 -24.44 -17.54
C VAL A 15 3.87 -23.11 -17.20
N CYS A 16 4.56 -22.46 -18.14
CA CYS A 16 5.19 -21.16 -17.91
C CYS A 16 4.21 -20.04 -17.54
N TYR A 17 2.95 -20.14 -17.97
CA TYR A 17 1.90 -19.18 -17.66
C TYR A 17 1.23 -19.42 -16.30
N GLN A 18 1.19 -20.67 -15.80
CA GLN A 18 0.60 -21.02 -14.51
C GLN A 18 1.61 -21.06 -13.36
N LEU A 19 2.90 -21.28 -13.66
CA LEU A 19 3.99 -21.32 -12.68
C LEU A 19 4.05 -20.08 -11.76
N PRO A 20 3.94 -18.83 -12.26
CA PRO A 20 3.94 -17.66 -11.39
C PRO A 20 2.77 -17.64 -10.41
N VAL A 21 1.61 -18.18 -10.80
CA VAL A 21 0.44 -18.28 -9.92
C VAL A 21 0.70 -19.28 -8.80
N ILE A 22 1.28 -20.43 -9.11
CA ILE A 22 1.65 -21.44 -8.11
C ILE A 22 2.71 -20.88 -7.16
N PHE A 23 3.74 -20.23 -7.70
CA PHE A 23 4.77 -19.57 -6.90
C PHE A 23 4.18 -18.49 -5.98
N CYS A 24 3.30 -17.64 -6.50
CA CYS A 24 2.59 -16.62 -5.72
C CYS A 24 1.77 -17.25 -4.59
N LEU A 25 1.00 -18.30 -4.87
CA LEU A 25 0.20 -18.99 -3.84
C LEU A 25 1.07 -19.65 -2.77
N ALA A 26 2.18 -20.28 -3.17
CA ALA A 26 3.14 -20.87 -2.23
C ALA A 26 3.78 -19.78 -1.36
N LEU A 27 4.20 -18.67 -1.95
CA LEU A 27 4.76 -17.54 -1.21
C LEU A 27 3.74 -16.92 -0.26
N MET A 28 2.48 -16.73 -0.69
CA MET A 28 1.41 -16.25 0.18
C MET A 28 1.19 -17.20 1.37
N ALA A 29 1.19 -18.52 1.14
CA ALA A 29 1.06 -19.50 2.22
C ALA A 29 2.23 -19.40 3.21
N VAL A 30 3.47 -19.32 2.72
CA VAL A 30 4.66 -19.13 3.57
C VAL A 30 4.55 -17.84 4.39
N LEU A 31 4.19 -16.71 3.76
CA LEU A 31 4.05 -15.42 4.43
C LEU A 31 2.91 -15.41 5.45
N PHE A 32 1.82 -16.12 5.18
CA PHE A 32 0.70 -16.22 6.09
C PHE A 32 1.11 -16.89 7.42
N PHE A 33 1.89 -17.97 7.33
CA PHE A 33 2.41 -18.68 8.50
C PHE A 33 3.67 -18.05 9.11
N LEU A 34 4.30 -17.09 8.44
CA LEU A 34 5.46 -16.40 8.99
C LEU A 34 5.03 -15.49 10.15
N PRO A 35 5.53 -15.72 11.39
CA PRO A 35 5.27 -14.81 12.49
C PRO A 35 6.01 -13.49 12.25
N THR A 36 5.37 -12.37 12.55
CA THR A 36 5.99 -11.05 12.49
C THR A 36 6.99 -10.86 13.62
N GLY A 37 6.82 -11.57 14.74
CA GLY A 37 7.60 -11.44 15.96
C GLY A 37 7.07 -10.35 16.89
N PHE A 38 5.92 -9.75 16.54
CA PHE A 38 5.26 -8.67 17.28
C PHE A 38 3.86 -9.05 17.78
N GLU A 39 3.45 -10.31 17.58
CA GLU A 39 2.13 -10.83 17.98
C GLU A 39 1.92 -10.85 19.51
N ASP A 40 2.98 -11.09 20.30
CA ASP A 40 2.91 -11.31 21.76
C ASP A 40 3.36 -10.08 22.59
N ALA A 41 3.12 -8.87 22.10
CA ALA A 41 3.48 -7.67 22.84
C ALA A 41 2.83 -7.70 24.24
N VAL A 42 3.64 -7.45 25.29
CA VAL A 42 3.26 -7.62 26.70
C VAL A 42 1.98 -6.87 27.06
N ILE A 43 1.74 -5.73 26.41
CA ILE A 43 0.56 -4.86 26.54
C ILE A 43 -0.76 -5.58 26.22
N TYR A 44 -0.70 -6.72 25.52
CA TYR A 44 -1.88 -7.48 25.09
C TYR A 44 -2.08 -8.79 25.84
N LYS A 45 -1.20 -9.14 26.78
CA LYS A 45 -1.39 -10.32 27.64
C LYS A 45 -2.45 -10.02 28.70
N GLY A 46 -3.47 -10.89 28.82
CA GLY A 46 -4.60 -10.66 29.72
C GLY A 46 -5.61 -9.62 29.21
N THR A 47 -5.60 -9.36 27.90
CA THR A 47 -6.60 -8.53 27.23
C THR A 47 -7.30 -9.30 26.13
N GLU A 48 -8.63 -9.22 26.11
CA GLU A 48 -9.46 -9.73 25.03
C GLU A 48 -9.97 -8.58 24.17
N ARG A 49 -10.13 -8.81 22.86
CA ARG A 49 -10.71 -7.83 21.93
C ARG A 49 -11.94 -8.39 21.27
N CYS A 50 -13.05 -7.68 21.35
CA CYS A 50 -14.26 -8.07 20.66
C CYS A 50 -15.09 -6.86 20.23
N ALA A 51 -16.12 -7.12 19.41
CA ALA A 51 -17.14 -6.12 19.13
C ALA A 51 -18.11 -6.05 20.30
N ALA A 52 -18.55 -4.85 20.66
CA ALA A 52 -19.60 -4.61 21.65
C ALA A 52 -20.64 -3.65 21.10
N GLU A 53 -21.89 -3.82 21.50
CA GLU A 53 -23.00 -2.90 21.20
C GLU A 53 -23.15 -1.90 22.33
N VAL A 54 -23.18 -0.61 22.00
CA VAL A 54 -23.37 0.48 22.97
C VAL A 54 -24.86 0.57 23.30
N LEU A 55 -25.23 0.31 24.55
CA LEU A 55 -26.61 0.34 25.01
C LEU A 55 -27.01 1.72 25.54
N ASN A 56 -26.12 2.34 26.31
CA ASN A 56 -26.32 3.66 26.88
C ASN A 56 -24.99 4.42 27.00
N THR A 57 -25.06 5.74 27.05
CA THR A 57 -23.90 6.63 27.14
C THR A 57 -24.11 7.69 28.21
N ASP A 58 -23.11 7.89 29.06
CA ASP A 58 -23.03 8.97 30.03
C ASP A 58 -21.88 9.92 29.66
N ASP A 59 -22.27 11.11 29.24
CA ASP A 59 -21.39 12.18 28.76
C ASP A 59 -21.09 13.22 29.86
N SER A 60 -21.52 12.99 31.11
CA SER A 60 -21.42 13.97 32.20
C SER A 60 -19.98 14.39 32.54
N LYS A 61 -19.00 13.54 32.22
CA LYS A 61 -17.57 13.79 32.42
C LYS A 61 -16.86 14.33 31.18
N ILE A 62 -17.59 14.62 30.11
CA ILE A 62 -17.05 15.26 28.92
C ILE A 62 -17.04 16.78 29.13
N ILE A 63 -15.86 17.38 29.02
CA ILE A 63 -15.64 18.80 29.06
C ILE A 63 -15.57 19.29 27.61
N SER A 64 -16.51 20.15 27.21
CA SER A 64 -16.53 20.75 25.88
C SER A 64 -16.04 22.20 25.94
N THR A 65 -14.93 22.49 25.28
CA THR A 65 -14.35 23.84 25.13
C THR A 65 -14.37 24.26 23.66
N GLY A 66 -15.52 24.78 23.21
CA GLY A 66 -15.72 25.14 21.82
C GLY A 66 -15.71 23.91 20.91
N LEU A 67 -14.71 23.81 20.03
CA LEU A 67 -14.55 22.68 19.11
C LEU A 67 -13.92 21.45 19.76
N ILE A 68 -13.23 21.63 20.89
CA ILE A 68 -12.44 20.60 21.54
C ILE A 68 -13.28 19.93 22.63
N LYS A 69 -13.20 18.60 22.73
CA LYS A 69 -13.81 17.82 23.80
C LYS A 69 -12.74 17.01 24.51
N SER A 70 -12.73 17.03 25.82
CA SER A 70 -11.81 16.25 26.64
C SER A 70 -12.54 15.56 27.78
N GLY A 71 -11.90 14.58 28.40
CA GLY A 71 -12.46 13.84 29.53
C GLY A 71 -12.88 12.43 29.16
N GLU A 72 -13.82 11.88 29.91
CA GLU A 72 -14.22 10.48 29.83
C GLU A 72 -15.68 10.39 29.40
N GLN A 73 -15.95 9.63 28.34
CA GLN A 73 -17.30 9.17 28.01
C GLN A 73 -17.48 7.76 28.59
N ARG A 74 -18.50 7.56 29.42
CA ARG A 74 -18.85 6.23 29.94
C ARG A 74 -19.92 5.60 29.07
N CYS A 75 -19.77 4.33 28.76
CA CYS A 75 -20.68 3.58 27.91
C CYS A 75 -21.06 2.27 28.58
N THR A 76 -22.35 1.98 28.72
CA THR A 76 -22.81 0.62 29.02
C THR A 76 -22.80 -0.16 27.71
N VAL A 77 -22.03 -1.25 27.65
CA VAL A 77 -21.85 -2.03 26.42
C VAL A 77 -22.21 -3.49 26.64
N ARG A 78 -22.75 -4.14 25.61
CA ARG A 78 -22.98 -5.58 25.55
C ARG A 78 -21.99 -6.25 24.61
N PHE A 79 -21.25 -7.24 25.08
CA PHE A 79 -20.25 -7.92 24.25
C PHE A 79 -20.90 -8.85 23.21
N LEU A 80 -20.49 -8.73 21.95
CA LEU A 80 -21.04 -9.50 20.83
C LEU A 80 -20.20 -10.76 20.50
N GLY A 81 -18.99 -10.85 21.04
CA GLY A 81 -18.08 -11.98 20.87
C GLY A 81 -17.10 -12.10 22.02
N GLY A 82 -16.26 -13.12 21.98
CA GLY A 82 -15.27 -13.40 23.03
C GLY A 82 -15.79 -14.23 24.20
N GLU A 83 -14.95 -14.38 25.24
CA GLU A 83 -15.23 -15.13 26.46
C GLU A 83 -16.42 -14.51 27.23
N PHE A 84 -16.54 -13.19 27.21
CA PHE A 84 -17.59 -12.43 27.90
C PHE A 84 -18.87 -12.20 27.07
N LYS A 85 -19.08 -12.95 25.98
CA LYS A 85 -20.19 -12.72 25.05
C LYS A 85 -21.56 -12.71 25.75
N GLY A 86 -22.36 -11.69 25.46
CA GLY A 86 -23.71 -11.50 25.99
C GLY A 86 -23.77 -10.80 27.35
N LEU A 87 -22.64 -10.68 28.05
CA LEU A 87 -22.55 -9.89 29.28
C LEU A 87 -22.56 -8.40 28.97
N GLU A 88 -23.01 -7.63 29.95
CA GLU A 88 -23.01 -6.17 29.94
C GLU A 88 -21.98 -5.67 30.95
N ALA A 89 -21.22 -4.65 30.55
CA ALA A 89 -20.24 -4.00 31.41
C ALA A 89 -20.20 -2.49 31.13
N GLU A 90 -19.77 -1.73 32.13
CA GLU A 90 -19.39 -0.35 31.91
C GLU A 90 -17.99 -0.29 31.29
N GLY A 91 -17.89 0.45 30.19
CA GLY A 91 -16.64 0.81 29.56
C GLY A 91 -16.46 2.30 29.50
N PHE A 92 -15.23 2.71 29.21
CA PHE A 92 -14.86 4.11 29.07
C PHE A 92 -14.22 4.37 27.72
N ASN A 93 -14.39 5.60 27.24
CA ASN A 93 -13.76 6.14 26.06
C ASN A 93 -13.12 7.48 26.44
N MET A 94 -11.80 7.59 26.27
CA MET A 94 -11.05 8.81 26.58
C MET A 94 -11.05 9.76 25.39
N LEU A 95 -11.34 11.03 25.68
CA LEU A 95 -11.25 12.17 24.77
C LEU A 95 -10.05 13.03 25.17
N ASN A 96 -9.13 13.22 24.24
CA ASN A 96 -7.86 13.93 24.47
C ASN A 96 -7.85 15.34 23.86
N GLY A 97 -8.97 15.79 23.29
CA GLY A 97 -9.06 17.09 22.64
C GLY A 97 -8.53 17.12 21.20
N SER A 98 -8.44 15.97 20.55
CA SER A 98 -8.01 15.84 19.16
C SER A 98 -9.18 15.34 18.32
N LEU A 99 -9.74 16.18 17.44
CA LEU A 99 -10.85 15.76 16.56
C LEU A 99 -10.48 14.58 15.64
N GLU A 100 -9.19 14.39 15.35
CA GLU A 100 -8.70 13.26 14.55
C GLU A 100 -8.78 11.94 15.32
N ALA A 101 -8.48 11.96 16.63
CA ALA A 101 -8.37 10.77 17.46
C ALA A 101 -9.60 10.51 18.34
N ASP A 102 -10.40 11.54 18.60
CA ASP A 102 -11.54 11.50 19.50
C ASP A 102 -12.78 10.96 18.77
N LYS A 103 -13.51 10.10 19.47
CA LYS A 103 -14.72 9.44 18.99
C LYS A 103 -15.80 9.64 20.03
N ILE A 104 -17.05 9.84 19.61
CA ILE A 104 -18.18 9.90 20.53
C ILE A 104 -19.12 8.79 20.13
N PHE A 105 -19.38 7.88 21.05
CA PHE A 105 -20.31 6.78 20.85
C PHE A 105 -21.73 7.23 21.18
N ARG A 106 -22.71 6.58 20.54
CA ARG A 106 -24.13 6.74 20.79
C ARG A 106 -24.79 5.37 21.00
N PRO A 107 -25.94 5.31 21.70
CA PRO A 107 -26.73 4.10 21.78
C PRO A 107 -27.03 3.51 20.38
N GLY A 108 -26.79 2.21 20.22
CA GLY A 108 -26.91 1.47 18.95
C GLY A 108 -25.60 1.37 18.14
N ASP A 109 -24.54 2.09 18.51
CA ASP A 109 -23.25 1.95 17.85
C ASP A 109 -22.60 0.60 18.18
N LYS A 110 -21.80 0.09 17.24
CA LYS A 110 -20.91 -1.05 17.47
C LYS A 110 -19.50 -0.55 17.69
N ALA A 111 -18.96 -0.77 18.87
CA ALA A 111 -17.60 -0.41 19.25
C ALA A 111 -16.67 -1.63 19.22
N LEU A 112 -15.40 -1.41 18.89
CA LEU A 112 -14.30 -2.32 19.17
C LEU A 112 -13.81 -2.03 20.59
N VAL A 113 -13.90 -3.03 21.46
CA VAL A 113 -13.51 -2.92 22.86
C VAL A 113 -12.28 -3.76 23.17
N VAL A 114 -11.47 -3.28 24.11
CA VAL A 114 -10.44 -4.06 24.80
C VAL A 114 -10.91 -4.31 26.22
N ILE A 115 -11.00 -5.58 26.57
CA ILE A 115 -11.40 -6.06 27.88
C ILE A 115 -10.12 -6.51 28.58
N SER A 116 -9.71 -5.80 29.63
CA SER A 116 -8.67 -6.30 30.54
C SER A 116 -9.35 -7.17 31.59
N HIS A 117 -8.89 -8.40 31.75
CA HIS A 117 -9.50 -9.36 32.65
C HIS A 117 -8.47 -10.20 33.40
N LYS A 118 -8.87 -10.75 34.55
CA LYS A 118 -8.08 -11.71 35.34
C LYS A 118 -8.95 -12.90 35.68
N GLY A 119 -8.85 -13.97 34.88
CA GLY A 119 -9.83 -15.06 34.91
C GLY A 119 -11.18 -14.56 34.38
N ASP A 120 -12.25 -14.86 35.11
CA ASP A 120 -13.62 -14.45 34.76
C ASP A 120 -13.98 -13.03 35.23
N GLU A 121 -13.06 -12.32 35.90
CA GLU A 121 -13.29 -10.96 36.39
C GLU A 121 -12.83 -9.92 35.36
N ILE A 122 -13.77 -9.07 34.92
CA ILE A 122 -13.50 -7.92 34.06
C ILE A 122 -12.91 -6.78 34.92
N LEU A 123 -11.65 -6.41 34.66
CA LEU A 123 -10.97 -5.33 35.36
C LEU A 123 -11.31 -3.97 34.77
N SER A 124 -11.33 -3.88 33.43
CA SER A 124 -11.67 -2.64 32.73
C SER A 124 -12.05 -2.90 31.27
N VAL A 125 -12.89 -2.03 30.72
CA VAL A 125 -13.34 -2.09 29.32
C VAL A 125 -13.06 -0.76 28.66
N ASN A 126 -12.14 -0.75 27.69
CA ASN A 126 -11.78 0.45 26.95
C ASN A 126 -12.37 0.37 25.53
N LEU A 127 -13.16 1.36 25.13
CA LEU A 127 -13.70 1.49 23.78
C LEU A 127 -12.65 2.19 22.90
N ILE A 128 -12.02 1.43 21.99
CA ILE A 128 -10.96 1.95 21.12
C ILE A 128 -11.54 2.77 19.98
N ASP A 129 -12.48 2.20 19.20
CA ASP A 129 -13.04 2.84 18.02
C ASP A 129 -14.35 2.12 17.62
N HIS A 130 -15.01 2.56 16.56
CA HIS A 130 -16.14 1.88 15.97
C HIS A 130 -15.70 0.60 15.27
N TYR A 131 -16.50 -0.44 15.43
CA TYR A 131 -16.28 -1.72 14.78
C TYR A 131 -16.65 -1.65 13.29
N ARG A 132 -15.64 -1.58 12.41
CA ARG A 132 -15.81 -1.41 10.95
C ARG A 132 -15.45 -2.65 10.13
N LEU A 133 -14.83 -3.67 10.74
CA LEU A 133 -14.28 -4.84 10.04
C LEU A 133 -15.29 -5.53 9.10
N ASN A 134 -16.54 -5.73 9.53
CA ASN A 134 -17.56 -6.35 8.69
C ASN A 134 -17.87 -5.52 7.43
N LYS A 135 -17.91 -4.19 7.56
CA LYS A 135 -18.22 -3.27 6.45
C LYS A 135 -17.03 -3.19 5.48
N GLU A 136 -15.81 -3.17 6.01
CA GLU A 136 -14.57 -3.22 5.24
C GLU A 136 -14.48 -4.51 4.41
N LEU A 137 -14.82 -5.67 5.01
CA LEU A 137 -14.86 -6.94 4.31
C LEU A 137 -15.90 -6.96 3.19
N ILE A 138 -17.08 -6.38 3.41
CA ILE A 138 -18.10 -6.24 2.36
C ILE A 138 -17.58 -5.38 1.21
N LEU A 139 -16.97 -4.22 1.51
CA LEU A 139 -16.42 -3.33 0.48
C LEU A 139 -15.31 -4.02 -0.32
N ALA A 140 -14.37 -4.68 0.36
CA ALA A 140 -13.31 -5.45 -0.28
C ALA A 140 -13.88 -6.59 -1.15
N GLY A 141 -14.91 -7.30 -0.67
CA GLY A 141 -15.61 -8.33 -1.42
C GLY A 141 -16.26 -7.79 -2.69
N CYS A 142 -16.98 -6.67 -2.60
CA CYS A 142 -17.57 -6.00 -3.76
C CYS A 142 -16.53 -5.62 -4.81
N PHE A 143 -15.38 -5.08 -4.38
CA PHE A 143 -14.28 -4.74 -5.29
C PHE A 143 -13.69 -5.97 -5.99
N VAL A 144 -13.45 -7.05 -5.25
CA VAL A 144 -12.97 -8.33 -5.81
C VAL A 144 -13.95 -8.91 -6.82
N VAL A 145 -15.25 -8.89 -6.50
CA VAL A 145 -16.31 -9.37 -7.41
C VAL A 145 -16.33 -8.55 -8.69
N LEU A 146 -16.26 -7.21 -8.59
CA LEU A 146 -16.23 -6.33 -9.75
C LEU A 146 -15.00 -6.61 -10.64
N LEU A 147 -13.81 -6.74 -10.04
CA LEU A 147 -12.59 -7.08 -10.78
C LEU A 147 -12.71 -8.42 -11.53
N ILE A 148 -13.26 -9.45 -10.88
CA ILE A 148 -13.41 -10.77 -11.51
C ILE A 148 -14.47 -10.73 -12.63
N ILE A 149 -15.55 -9.97 -12.47
CA ILE A 149 -16.58 -9.81 -13.50
C ILE A 149 -15.99 -9.14 -14.75
N PHE A 150 -15.25 -8.04 -14.59
CA PHE A 150 -14.71 -7.28 -15.73
C PHE A 150 -13.47 -7.92 -16.37
N ALA A 151 -12.52 -8.41 -15.56
CA ALA A 151 -11.23 -8.91 -16.05
C ALA A 151 -11.13 -10.45 -16.10
N GLY A 152 -12.17 -11.17 -15.68
CA GLY A 152 -12.24 -12.64 -15.73
C GLY A 152 -11.06 -13.31 -15.03
N LYS A 153 -10.35 -14.18 -15.76
CA LYS A 153 -9.16 -14.89 -15.24
C LYS A 153 -7.99 -13.94 -14.93
N THR A 154 -7.88 -12.83 -15.65
CA THR A 154 -6.87 -11.80 -15.36
C THR A 154 -7.23 -11.05 -14.08
N GLY A 155 -8.51 -10.87 -13.80
CA GLY A 155 -9.00 -10.30 -12.54
C GLY A 155 -8.57 -11.11 -11.31
N ILE A 156 -8.62 -12.45 -11.40
CA ILE A 156 -8.12 -13.32 -10.31
C ILE A 156 -6.63 -13.09 -10.06
N ARG A 157 -5.82 -12.91 -11.11
CA ARG A 157 -4.38 -12.63 -10.97
C ARG A 157 -4.12 -11.27 -10.34
N ALA A 158 -4.91 -10.27 -10.70
CA ALA A 158 -4.84 -8.94 -10.10
C ALA A 158 -5.15 -8.98 -8.59
N VAL A 159 -6.17 -9.75 -8.19
CA VAL A 159 -6.52 -9.95 -6.78
C VAL A 159 -5.40 -10.67 -6.02
N LEU A 160 -4.78 -11.69 -6.63
CA LEU A 160 -3.63 -12.39 -6.04
C LEU A 160 -2.42 -11.45 -5.87
N SER A 161 -2.08 -10.65 -6.88
CA SER A 161 -1.00 -9.67 -6.74
C SER A 161 -1.30 -8.64 -5.65
N PHE A 162 -2.55 -8.15 -5.57
CA PHE A 162 -2.96 -7.20 -4.55
C PHE A 162 -2.82 -7.78 -3.14
N GLY A 163 -3.33 -9.00 -2.92
CA GLY A 163 -3.21 -9.70 -1.64
C GLY A 163 -1.75 -10.00 -1.27
N LEU A 164 -0.92 -10.41 -2.24
CA LEU A 164 0.51 -10.62 -2.01
C LEU A 164 1.23 -9.33 -1.60
N THR A 165 0.93 -8.20 -2.25
CA THR A 165 1.51 -6.89 -1.89
C THR A 165 1.20 -6.53 -0.44
N ILE A 166 -0.07 -6.67 -0.02
CA ILE A 166 -0.47 -6.44 1.38
C ILE A 166 0.31 -7.35 2.32
N LEU A 167 0.41 -8.65 2.01
CA LEU A 167 1.14 -9.60 2.84
C LEU A 167 2.64 -9.30 2.91
N MET A 168 3.28 -8.94 1.80
CA MET A 168 4.71 -8.60 1.82
C MET A 168 4.98 -7.32 2.61
N ILE A 169 4.12 -6.31 2.50
CA ILE A 169 4.23 -5.10 3.33
C ILE A 169 4.06 -5.46 4.82
N TRP A 170 2.99 -6.20 5.16
CA TRP A 170 2.65 -6.51 6.55
C TRP A 170 3.61 -7.50 7.22
N LYS A 171 4.07 -8.53 6.50
CA LYS A 171 4.88 -9.63 7.06
C LYS A 171 6.38 -9.47 6.86
N LEU A 172 6.82 -8.70 5.86
CA LEU A 172 8.25 -8.49 5.60
C LEU A 172 8.66 -7.05 5.84
N LEU A 173 8.07 -6.09 5.13
CA LEU A 173 8.52 -4.69 5.16
C LEU A 173 8.45 -4.09 6.56
N VAL A 174 7.24 -4.07 7.17
CA VAL A 174 7.02 -3.46 8.48
C VAL A 174 7.85 -4.16 9.57
N PRO A 175 7.84 -5.50 9.72
CA PRO A 175 8.64 -6.16 10.73
C PRO A 175 10.15 -5.97 10.54
N MET A 176 10.66 -5.92 9.31
CA MET A 176 12.08 -5.67 9.05
C MET A 176 12.48 -4.23 9.40
N TYR A 177 11.60 -3.26 9.17
CA TYR A 177 11.82 -1.88 9.62
C TYR A 177 11.86 -1.79 11.13
N LEU A 178 10.89 -2.40 11.84
CA LEU A 178 10.87 -2.44 13.31
C LEU A 178 12.09 -3.13 13.92
N LYS A 179 12.69 -4.11 13.21
CA LYS A 179 13.96 -4.75 13.61
C LYS A 179 15.20 -3.88 13.41
N GLY A 180 15.05 -2.64 12.93
CA GLY A 180 16.14 -1.69 12.74
C GLY A 180 17.01 -1.97 11.51
N MET A 181 16.54 -2.78 10.56
CA MET A 181 17.24 -2.98 9.28
C MET A 181 17.22 -1.70 8.45
N GLN A 182 18.21 -1.51 7.57
CA GLN A 182 18.33 -0.32 6.74
C GLN A 182 17.09 -0.13 5.82
N PRO A 183 16.24 0.90 6.05
CA PRO A 183 14.93 0.97 5.42
C PRO A 183 14.95 1.07 3.89
N VAL A 184 15.92 1.82 3.35
CA VAL A 184 16.07 2.03 1.90
C VAL A 184 16.41 0.71 1.20
N MET A 185 17.36 -0.06 1.72
CA MET A 185 17.77 -1.34 1.11
C MET A 185 16.66 -2.38 1.20
N VAL A 186 16.03 -2.51 2.38
CA VAL A 186 14.92 -3.45 2.57
C VAL A 186 13.73 -3.09 1.69
N GLY A 187 13.36 -1.81 1.65
CA GLY A 187 12.30 -1.31 0.78
C GLY A 187 12.60 -1.60 -0.68
N LEU A 188 13.82 -1.33 -1.15
CA LEU A 188 14.23 -1.55 -2.53
C LEU A 188 14.13 -3.04 -2.90
N VAL A 189 14.65 -3.94 -2.07
CA VAL A 189 14.58 -5.39 -2.31
C VAL A 189 13.13 -5.87 -2.38
N ILE A 190 12.26 -5.40 -1.47
CA ILE A 190 10.86 -5.79 -1.42
C ILE A 190 10.10 -5.28 -2.65
N VAL A 191 10.29 -4.01 -3.03
CA VAL A 191 9.64 -3.41 -4.20
C VAL A 191 10.09 -4.10 -5.48
N LEU A 192 11.40 -4.33 -5.68
CA LEU A 192 11.90 -5.04 -6.85
C LEU A 192 11.37 -6.49 -6.91
N SER A 193 11.28 -7.17 -5.76
CA SER A 193 10.69 -8.51 -5.68
C SER A 193 9.20 -8.50 -6.04
N LEU A 194 8.44 -7.54 -5.52
CA LEU A 194 7.03 -7.35 -5.85
C LEU A 194 6.87 -7.06 -7.34
N THR A 195 7.65 -6.15 -7.90
CA THR A 195 7.64 -5.83 -9.33
C THR A 195 7.88 -7.06 -10.19
N PHE A 196 8.87 -7.89 -9.85
CA PHE A 196 9.11 -9.14 -10.55
C PHE A 196 7.91 -10.09 -10.49
N ILE A 197 7.33 -10.29 -9.31
CA ILE A 197 6.22 -11.22 -9.12
C ILE A 197 4.94 -10.72 -9.81
N ILE A 198 4.61 -9.45 -9.67
CA ILE A 198 3.43 -8.82 -10.28
C ILE A 198 3.52 -8.91 -11.81
N ILE A 199 4.65 -8.49 -12.40
CA ILE A 199 4.80 -8.52 -13.86
C ILE A 199 4.80 -9.96 -14.41
N THR A 200 5.41 -10.91 -13.69
CA THR A 200 5.39 -12.33 -14.09
C THR A 200 4.01 -12.97 -13.91
N LEU A 201 3.19 -12.50 -12.96
CA LEU A 201 1.78 -12.90 -12.86
C LEU A 201 0.96 -12.42 -14.07
N VAL A 202 1.27 -11.25 -14.61
CA VAL A 202 0.60 -10.72 -15.81
C VAL A 202 1.01 -11.50 -17.06
N TYR A 203 2.31 -11.56 -17.36
CA TYR A 203 2.81 -12.12 -18.62
C TYR A 203 3.14 -13.61 -18.60
N GLY A 204 3.26 -14.23 -17.43
CA GLY A 204 3.95 -15.51 -17.30
C GLY A 204 5.48 -15.36 -17.28
N PHE A 205 6.20 -16.47 -17.17
CA PHE A 205 7.65 -16.49 -17.41
C PHE A 205 7.93 -16.37 -18.92
N ASP A 206 7.89 -15.14 -19.43
CA ASP A 206 8.06 -14.81 -20.84
C ASP A 206 9.11 -13.70 -21.04
N ARG A 207 9.64 -13.56 -22.26
CA ARG A 207 10.59 -12.48 -22.61
C ARG A 207 10.01 -11.09 -22.37
N LYS A 208 8.69 -10.93 -22.52
CA LYS A 208 7.98 -9.70 -22.17
C LYS A 208 8.13 -9.36 -20.68
N ALA A 209 7.97 -10.35 -19.81
CA ALA A 209 8.13 -10.14 -18.38
C ALA A 209 9.52 -9.63 -18.05
N PHE A 210 10.57 -10.25 -18.59
CA PHE A 210 11.96 -9.80 -18.36
C PHE A 210 12.22 -8.39 -18.90
N ALA A 211 11.66 -8.03 -20.05
CA ALA A 211 11.79 -6.68 -20.62
C ALA A 211 11.13 -5.62 -19.73
N ALA A 212 9.88 -5.86 -19.33
CA ALA A 212 9.14 -4.96 -18.46
C ALA A 212 9.80 -4.84 -17.07
N VAL A 213 10.17 -5.97 -16.44
CA VAL A 213 10.86 -5.99 -15.14
C VAL A 213 12.15 -5.17 -15.19
N SER A 214 12.97 -5.36 -16.22
CA SER A 214 14.24 -4.65 -16.36
C SER A 214 14.03 -3.14 -16.52
N GLY A 215 13.00 -2.75 -17.28
CA GLY A 215 12.61 -1.34 -17.42
C GLY A 215 12.15 -0.74 -16.09
N SER A 216 11.22 -1.40 -15.40
CA SER A 216 10.72 -0.98 -14.09
C SER A 216 11.82 -0.92 -13.04
N PHE A 217 12.74 -1.88 -13.01
CA PHE A 217 13.86 -1.89 -12.05
C PHE A 217 14.73 -0.65 -12.20
N LEU A 218 15.08 -0.28 -13.44
CA LEU A 218 15.86 0.92 -13.70
C LEU A 218 15.10 2.19 -13.30
N GLY A 219 13.79 2.24 -13.53
CA GLY A 219 12.94 3.34 -13.07
C GLY A 219 12.90 3.46 -11.53
N ILE A 220 12.66 2.36 -10.83
CA ILE A 220 12.61 2.30 -9.35
C ILE A 220 13.97 2.68 -8.74
N ILE A 221 15.07 2.17 -9.30
CA ILE A 221 16.43 2.50 -8.86
C ILE A 221 16.69 4.00 -9.07
N THR A 222 16.22 4.57 -10.19
CA THR A 222 16.33 6.01 -10.44
C THR A 222 15.56 6.82 -9.40
N THR A 223 14.32 6.43 -9.07
CA THR A 223 13.56 7.06 -7.98
C THR A 223 14.28 6.95 -6.65
N CYS A 224 14.84 5.78 -6.33
CA CYS A 224 15.58 5.57 -5.10
C CYS A 224 16.79 6.50 -5.00
N ILE A 225 17.59 6.61 -6.07
CA ILE A 225 18.76 7.50 -6.11
C ILE A 225 18.33 8.97 -5.97
N MET A 226 17.31 9.39 -6.71
CA MET A 226 16.78 10.76 -6.62
C MET A 226 16.21 11.06 -5.24
N GLY A 227 15.52 10.11 -4.61
CA GLY A 227 15.00 10.24 -3.25
C GLY A 227 16.10 10.44 -2.22
N LEU A 228 17.20 9.67 -2.32
CA LEU A 228 18.37 9.84 -1.45
C LEU A 228 19.01 11.22 -1.60
N ILE A 229 19.22 11.68 -2.84
CA ILE A 229 19.87 12.96 -3.13
C ILE A 229 19.00 14.14 -2.68
N PHE A 230 17.74 14.16 -3.10
CA PHE A 230 16.88 15.33 -2.88
C PHE A 230 16.33 15.41 -1.45
N THR A 231 16.11 14.28 -0.76
CA THR A 231 15.64 14.32 0.64
C THR A 231 16.69 14.97 1.54
N ASP A 232 17.97 14.66 1.34
CA ASP A 232 19.08 15.28 2.05
C ASP A 232 19.24 16.76 1.64
N ALA A 233 19.16 17.05 0.34
CA ALA A 233 19.24 18.43 -0.17
C ALA A 233 18.13 19.35 0.39
N PHE A 234 16.92 18.82 0.57
CA PHE A 234 15.77 19.55 1.13
C PHE A 234 15.79 19.56 2.67
N LYS A 235 16.71 18.83 3.30
CA LYS A 235 16.82 18.68 4.77
C LYS A 235 15.52 18.23 5.43
N ILE A 236 14.80 17.32 4.77
CA ILE A 236 13.52 16.82 5.28
C ILE A 236 13.77 15.71 6.30
N HIS A 237 13.26 15.91 7.51
CA HIS A 237 13.28 14.89 8.55
C HIS A 237 12.06 13.97 8.41
N GLY A 238 12.26 12.65 8.52
CA GLY A 238 11.17 11.67 8.36
C GLY A 238 10.08 11.69 9.43
N ALA A 239 10.26 12.47 10.50
CA ALA A 239 9.21 12.77 11.48
C ALA A 239 8.01 13.54 10.88
N ILE A 240 8.11 13.96 9.62
CA ILE A 240 6.99 14.54 8.87
C ILE A 240 5.86 13.53 8.60
N MET A 241 6.18 12.23 8.61
CA MET A 241 5.20 11.17 8.37
C MET A 241 4.19 11.10 9.52
N PRO A 242 2.88 10.94 9.24
CA PRO A 242 1.89 10.73 10.28
C PRO A 242 2.24 9.57 11.21
N ASN A 243 2.00 9.74 12.51
CA ASN A 243 2.26 8.75 13.57
C ASN A 243 3.73 8.32 13.76
N SER A 244 4.67 8.95 13.06
CA SER A 244 6.10 8.62 13.18
C SER A 244 6.67 8.95 14.57
N GLU A 245 6.20 10.02 15.22
CA GLU A 245 6.56 10.33 16.61
C GLU A 245 6.02 9.29 17.59
N SER A 246 4.75 8.87 17.42
CA SER A 246 4.14 7.80 18.22
C SER A 246 4.90 6.48 18.12
N LEU A 247 5.50 6.20 16.95
CA LEU A 247 6.35 5.04 16.75
C LEU A 247 7.62 5.12 17.63
N LEU A 248 8.27 6.28 17.70
CA LEU A 248 9.43 6.48 18.57
C LEU A 248 9.05 6.28 20.05
N TYR A 249 7.93 6.86 20.49
CA TYR A 249 7.42 6.70 21.86
C TYR A 249 7.02 5.26 22.20
N SER A 250 6.81 4.40 21.20
CA SER A 250 6.50 2.98 21.37
C SER A 250 7.75 2.10 21.58
N GLY A 251 8.91 2.70 21.85
CA GLY A 251 10.17 2.01 22.11
C GLY A 251 11.08 1.83 20.89
N TYR A 252 10.81 2.54 19.80
CA TYR A 252 11.56 2.45 18.55
C TYR A 252 12.38 3.72 18.24
N GLU A 253 12.91 4.37 19.28
CA GLU A 253 13.67 5.63 19.21
C GLU A 253 14.85 5.60 18.23
N ASN A 254 15.44 4.42 18.01
CA ASN A 254 16.62 4.23 17.16
C ASN A 254 16.29 4.10 15.66
N LEU A 255 15.01 4.12 15.27
CA LEU A 255 14.63 4.01 13.86
C LEU A 255 15.00 5.27 13.09
N ASN A 256 15.62 5.08 11.93
CA ASN A 256 15.90 6.17 11.02
C ASN A 256 14.64 6.52 10.21
N LEU A 257 13.79 7.39 10.77
CA LEU A 257 12.55 7.84 10.14
C LEU A 257 12.80 8.46 8.75
N THR A 258 13.90 9.20 8.59
CA THR A 258 14.24 9.84 7.30
C THR A 258 14.49 8.80 6.21
N GLN A 259 15.16 7.69 6.52
CA GLN A 259 15.33 6.59 5.57
C GLN A 259 14.02 5.84 5.28
N ILE A 260 13.10 5.76 6.25
CA ILE A 260 11.76 5.21 6.02
C ILE A 260 10.98 6.10 5.04
N PHE A 261 11.06 7.42 5.22
CA PHE A 261 10.48 8.39 4.29
C PHE A 261 11.10 8.30 2.89
N MET A 262 12.44 8.21 2.79
CA MET A 262 13.10 7.98 1.49
C MET A 262 12.61 6.70 0.80
N ALA A 263 12.35 5.65 1.58
CA ALA A 263 11.82 4.39 1.06
C ALA A 263 10.37 4.50 0.60
N SER A 264 9.52 5.25 1.32
CA SER A 264 8.11 5.41 0.95
C SER A 264 7.93 6.06 -0.42
N ILE A 265 8.85 6.92 -0.86
CA ILE A 265 8.79 7.60 -2.17
C ILE A 265 8.81 6.60 -3.34
N PHE A 266 9.79 5.70 -3.38
CA PHE A 266 9.87 4.71 -4.46
C PHE A 266 8.88 3.57 -4.27
N ILE A 267 8.45 3.26 -3.03
CA ILE A 267 7.34 2.33 -2.78
C ILE A 267 6.04 2.88 -3.38
N GLY A 268 5.70 4.14 -3.08
CA GLY A 268 4.46 4.79 -3.52
C GLY A 268 4.37 4.95 -5.04
N SER A 269 5.48 5.34 -5.68
CA SER A 269 5.52 5.50 -7.14
C SER A 269 5.70 4.19 -7.93
N SER A 270 6.11 3.08 -7.28
CA SER A 270 6.39 1.81 -7.96
C SER A 270 5.19 1.26 -8.75
N GLY A 271 3.96 1.47 -8.27
CA GLY A 271 2.72 1.10 -8.95
C GLY A 271 2.65 1.66 -10.37
N ALA A 272 2.72 2.98 -10.48
CA ALA A 272 2.68 3.67 -11.76
C ALA A 272 3.86 3.30 -12.68
N VAL A 273 5.04 3.06 -12.10
CA VAL A 273 6.23 2.61 -12.84
C VAL A 273 6.03 1.21 -13.44
N MET A 274 5.37 0.31 -12.71
CA MET A 274 5.04 -1.05 -13.19
C MET A 274 4.01 -1.01 -14.32
N ASP A 275 2.95 -0.22 -14.15
CA ASP A 275 1.87 -0.11 -15.13
C ASP A 275 2.39 0.43 -16.47
N LEU A 276 3.17 1.52 -16.43
CA LEU A 276 3.76 2.10 -17.64
C LEU A 276 4.71 1.13 -18.35
N ALA A 277 5.50 0.36 -17.59
CA ALA A 277 6.40 -0.62 -18.19
C ALA A 277 5.63 -1.75 -18.88
N VAL A 278 4.55 -2.24 -18.25
CA VAL A 278 3.68 -3.26 -18.85
C VAL A 278 3.06 -2.73 -20.16
N ASP A 279 2.52 -1.52 -20.17
CA ASP A 279 1.89 -0.93 -21.36
C ASP A 279 2.88 -0.76 -22.52
N ILE A 280 4.07 -0.21 -22.24
CA ILE A 280 5.11 -0.01 -23.26
C ILE A 280 5.57 -1.36 -23.82
N THR A 281 5.85 -2.33 -22.95
CA THR A 281 6.27 -3.67 -23.40
C THR A 281 5.19 -4.36 -24.23
N SER A 282 3.91 -4.23 -23.86
CA SER A 282 2.80 -4.78 -24.63
C SER A 282 2.72 -4.17 -26.03
N ALA A 283 2.79 -2.84 -26.12
CA ALA A 283 2.74 -2.15 -27.40
C ALA A 283 3.93 -2.48 -28.30
N VAL A 284 5.16 -2.50 -27.75
CA VAL A 284 6.36 -2.89 -28.51
C VAL A 284 6.24 -4.33 -29.01
N ASN A 285 5.77 -5.25 -28.15
CA ASN A 285 5.56 -6.64 -28.54
C ASN A 285 4.54 -6.78 -29.66
N GLU A 286 3.43 -6.03 -29.63
CA GLU A 286 2.42 -6.05 -30.67
C GLU A 286 2.98 -5.60 -32.02
N VAL A 287 3.77 -4.52 -32.03
CA VAL A 287 4.45 -4.03 -33.24
C VAL A 287 5.42 -5.06 -33.80
N ILE A 288 6.21 -5.72 -32.95
CA ILE A 288 7.14 -6.78 -33.36
C ILE A 288 6.38 -7.99 -33.93
N GLN A 289 5.23 -8.37 -33.35
CA GLN A 289 4.41 -9.45 -33.87
C GLN A 289 3.84 -9.14 -35.27
N LYS A 290 3.51 -7.88 -35.54
CA LYS A 290 3.00 -7.44 -36.85
C LYS A 290 4.09 -7.17 -37.89
N LYS A 291 5.29 -6.75 -37.46
CA LYS A 291 6.46 -6.52 -38.33
C LYS A 291 7.67 -7.28 -37.76
N PRO A 292 7.80 -8.60 -37.98
CA PRO A 292 8.87 -9.42 -37.38
C PRO A 292 10.29 -8.99 -37.77
N ASP A 293 10.46 -8.35 -38.93
CA ASP A 293 11.76 -7.86 -39.43
C ASP A 293 12.14 -6.48 -38.88
N ILE A 294 11.35 -5.93 -37.95
CA ILE A 294 11.62 -4.62 -37.34
C ILE A 294 12.95 -4.65 -36.57
N GLY A 295 13.78 -3.62 -36.79
CA GLY A 295 15.01 -3.44 -36.03
C GLY A 295 14.72 -3.00 -34.59
N TRP A 296 15.61 -3.33 -33.66
CA TRP A 296 15.48 -2.95 -32.24
C TRP A 296 15.33 -1.43 -32.02
N LYS A 297 15.96 -0.60 -32.87
CA LYS A 297 15.85 0.86 -32.81
C LYS A 297 14.45 1.36 -33.19
N GLU A 298 13.87 0.80 -34.25
CA GLU A 298 12.50 1.13 -34.67
C GLU A 298 11.49 0.66 -33.62
N ALA A 299 11.68 -0.54 -33.06
CA ALA A 299 10.85 -1.05 -31.97
C ALA A 299 10.93 -0.16 -30.71
N MET A 300 12.14 0.29 -30.34
CA MET A 300 12.36 1.23 -29.25
C MET A 300 11.67 2.57 -29.51
N GLN A 301 11.75 3.12 -30.73
CA GLN A 301 11.07 4.37 -31.08
C GLN A 301 9.54 4.27 -30.94
N SER A 302 8.97 3.11 -31.31
CA SER A 302 7.56 2.85 -31.10
C SER A 302 7.19 2.81 -29.61
N GLY A 303 7.96 2.09 -28.78
CA GLY A 303 7.77 2.08 -27.33
C GLY A 303 7.89 3.47 -26.70
N MET A 304 8.85 4.28 -27.17
CA MET A 304 9.01 5.67 -26.75
C MET A 304 7.81 6.55 -27.12
N ALA A 305 7.17 6.31 -28.27
CA ALA A 305 5.98 7.06 -28.65
C ALA A 305 4.81 6.79 -27.70
N VAL A 306 4.62 5.52 -27.32
CA VAL A 306 3.60 5.10 -26.34
C VAL A 306 3.91 5.68 -24.96
N GLY A 307 5.16 5.56 -24.51
CA GLY A 307 5.59 6.13 -23.24
C GLY A 307 5.33 7.64 -23.17
N ARG A 308 5.70 8.39 -24.23
CA ARG A 308 5.41 9.84 -24.30
C ARG A 308 3.92 10.16 -24.25
N ALA A 309 3.08 9.36 -24.88
CA ALA A 309 1.64 9.57 -24.88
C ALA A 309 1.02 9.33 -23.49
N ALA A 310 1.51 8.33 -22.75
CA ALA A 310 0.97 7.97 -21.43
C ALA A 310 1.54 8.83 -20.28
N MET A 311 2.80 9.26 -20.38
CA MET A 311 3.55 10.00 -19.35
C MET A 311 2.76 11.18 -18.77
N GLY A 312 2.12 12.00 -19.62
CA GLY A 312 1.36 13.17 -19.15
C GLY A 312 0.25 12.80 -18.18
N THR A 313 -0.56 11.79 -18.55
CA THR A 313 -1.70 11.35 -17.73
C THR A 313 -1.28 10.68 -16.42
N MET A 314 -0.19 9.91 -16.44
CA MET A 314 0.30 9.21 -15.25
C MET A 314 0.99 10.16 -14.25
N THR A 315 1.77 11.14 -14.72
CA THR A 315 2.35 12.17 -13.84
C THR A 315 1.27 12.97 -13.14
N THR A 316 0.21 13.38 -13.87
CA THR A 316 -0.93 14.07 -13.26
C THR A 316 -1.69 13.16 -12.28
N THR A 317 -1.81 11.87 -12.58
CA THR A 317 -2.45 10.91 -11.66
C THR A 317 -1.68 10.83 -10.34
N LEU A 318 -0.34 10.76 -10.40
CA LEU A 318 0.51 10.76 -9.21
C LEU A 318 0.36 12.06 -8.42
N LEU A 319 0.41 13.21 -9.08
CA LEU A 319 0.19 14.52 -8.47
C LEU A 319 -1.17 14.59 -7.75
N LEU A 320 -2.25 14.12 -8.38
CA LEU A 320 -3.59 14.15 -7.78
C LEU A 320 -3.72 13.19 -6.60
N ALA A 321 -3.10 12.01 -6.67
CA ALA A 321 -3.11 11.03 -5.59
C ALA A 321 -2.47 11.59 -4.31
N TYR A 322 -1.33 12.25 -4.46
CA TYR A 322 -0.59 12.88 -3.36
C TYR A 322 -1.25 14.18 -2.88
N SER A 323 -1.62 15.08 -3.81
CA SER A 323 -2.31 16.35 -3.46
C SER A 323 -3.62 16.13 -2.71
N GLY A 324 -4.32 15.03 -2.99
CA GLY A 324 -5.55 14.62 -2.29
C GLY A 324 -5.34 14.46 -0.78
N GLY A 325 -4.18 13.97 -0.35
CA GLY A 325 -3.82 13.80 1.06
C GLY A 325 -3.60 15.11 1.82
N CYS A 326 -3.24 16.18 1.11
CA CYS A 326 -2.92 17.48 1.71
C CYS A 326 -3.99 18.56 1.49
N VAL A 327 -5.17 18.23 0.95
CA VAL A 327 -6.22 19.23 0.66
C VAL A 327 -6.59 20.07 1.87
N ALA A 328 -6.76 19.43 3.04
CA ALA A 328 -7.10 20.14 4.27
C ALA A 328 -5.99 21.14 4.68
N LEU A 329 -4.72 20.76 4.52
CA LEU A 329 -3.58 21.64 4.80
C LEU A 329 -3.55 22.84 3.85
N LEU A 330 -3.81 22.63 2.56
CA LEU A 330 -3.91 23.71 1.58
C LEU A 330 -5.08 24.67 1.89
N MET A 331 -6.22 24.13 2.33
CA MET A 331 -7.36 24.94 2.76
C MET A 331 -7.01 25.81 3.98
N VAL A 332 -6.25 25.27 4.95
CA VAL A 332 -5.78 26.03 6.11
C VAL A 332 -4.93 27.22 5.67
N PHE A 333 -3.97 27.02 4.76
CA PHE A 333 -3.15 28.14 4.27
C PHE A 333 -3.94 29.18 3.49
N MET A 334 -4.87 28.75 2.64
CA MET A 334 -5.75 29.67 1.91
C MET A 334 -6.64 30.47 2.87
N ALA A 335 -7.22 29.81 3.88
CA ALA A 335 -8.05 30.47 4.89
C ALA A 335 -7.26 31.48 5.75
N GLN A 336 -5.97 31.21 5.99
CA GLN A 336 -5.06 32.10 6.72
C GLN A 336 -4.46 33.22 5.84
N GLY A 337 -4.67 33.17 4.51
CA GLY A 337 -4.03 34.11 3.59
C GLY A 337 -2.51 33.99 3.55
N THR A 338 -1.97 32.79 3.80
CA THR A 338 -0.51 32.56 3.83
C THR A 338 0.12 32.83 2.46
N PRO A 339 1.20 33.62 2.37
CA PRO A 339 1.93 33.83 1.11
C PRO A 339 2.44 32.52 0.50
N ILE A 340 2.42 32.41 -0.84
CA ILE A 340 2.76 31.17 -1.55
C ILE A 340 4.20 30.73 -1.28
N ASP A 341 5.13 31.68 -1.17
CA ASP A 341 6.53 31.43 -0.81
C ASP A 341 6.66 30.74 0.56
N ASN A 342 5.86 31.14 1.54
CA ASN A 342 5.82 30.46 2.84
C ASN A 342 5.22 29.06 2.75
N ILE A 343 4.16 28.89 1.96
CA ILE A 343 3.52 27.58 1.73
C ILE A 343 4.53 26.60 1.12
N LEU A 344 5.26 27.01 0.08
CA LEU A 344 6.20 26.14 -0.63
C LEU A 344 7.45 25.78 0.20
N ASN A 345 7.86 26.66 1.12
CA ASN A 345 8.95 26.40 2.08
C ASN A 345 8.50 25.64 3.34
N TYR A 346 7.20 25.41 3.51
CA TYR A 346 6.70 24.70 4.66
C TYR A 346 7.00 23.22 4.55
N LYS A 347 7.63 22.64 5.58
CA LYS A 347 8.17 21.26 5.57
C LYS A 347 7.20 20.18 5.05
N TYR A 348 5.91 20.27 5.38
CA TYR A 348 4.89 19.31 4.93
C TYR A 348 4.58 19.44 3.43
N VAL A 349 4.54 20.67 2.92
CA VAL A 349 4.32 20.91 1.49
C VAL A 349 5.57 20.56 0.71
N SER A 350 6.75 20.94 1.20
CA SER A 350 8.02 20.60 0.56
C SER A 350 8.25 19.08 0.51
N SER A 351 7.85 18.32 1.54
CA SER A 351 7.92 16.85 1.51
C SER A 351 6.98 16.24 0.49
N GLU A 352 5.76 16.77 0.34
CA GLU A 352 4.78 16.26 -0.64
C GLU A 352 5.22 16.56 -2.08
N ILE A 353 5.78 17.76 -2.31
CA ILE A 353 6.37 18.14 -3.59
C ILE A 353 7.54 17.22 -3.91
N LEU A 354 8.40 16.95 -2.93
CA LEU A 354 9.52 16.04 -3.10
C LEU A 354 9.04 14.63 -3.45
N ASP A 355 8.07 14.07 -2.72
CA ASP A 355 7.52 12.72 -2.99
C ASP A 355 6.94 12.65 -4.40
N THR A 356 6.11 13.63 -4.77
CA THR A 356 5.46 13.70 -6.09
C THR A 356 6.47 13.84 -7.24
N ILE A 357 7.42 14.78 -7.12
CA ILE A 357 8.38 15.08 -8.21
C ILE A 357 9.40 13.95 -8.33
N VAL A 358 9.95 13.46 -7.23
CA VAL A 358 10.91 12.35 -7.24
C VAL A 358 10.26 11.07 -7.76
N GLY A 359 9.03 10.76 -7.32
CA GLY A 359 8.25 9.66 -7.88
C GLY A 359 8.04 9.81 -9.40
N SER A 360 7.76 11.03 -9.86
CA SER A 360 7.59 11.34 -11.28
C SER A 360 8.89 11.21 -12.10
N PHE A 361 10.07 11.45 -11.52
CA PHE A 361 11.34 11.19 -12.20
C PHE A 361 11.49 9.71 -12.57
N GLY A 362 11.14 8.80 -11.64
CA GLY A 362 11.08 7.36 -11.91
C GLY A 362 10.17 7.01 -13.07
N LEU A 363 8.98 7.61 -13.08
CA LEU A 363 7.99 7.42 -14.12
C LEU A 363 8.45 7.94 -15.50
N VAL A 364 9.06 9.13 -15.56
CA VAL A 364 9.56 9.69 -16.84
C VAL A 364 10.72 8.85 -17.38
N THR A 365 11.57 8.31 -16.50
CA THR A 365 12.72 7.49 -16.88
C THR A 365 12.38 6.05 -17.20
N VAL A 366 11.30 5.48 -16.65
CA VAL A 366 10.88 4.12 -16.98
C VAL A 366 10.48 3.98 -18.46
N ALA A 367 9.97 5.05 -19.08
CA ALA A 367 9.58 5.03 -20.49
C ALA A 367 10.76 4.72 -21.43
N PRO A 368 11.87 5.49 -21.42
CA PRO A 368 13.05 5.16 -22.21
C PRO A 368 13.71 3.84 -21.82
N PHE A 369 13.77 3.52 -20.54
CA PHE A 369 14.35 2.25 -20.11
C PHE A 369 13.55 1.05 -20.62
N THR A 370 12.22 1.08 -20.49
CA THR A 370 11.38 -0.03 -20.94
C THR A 370 11.31 -0.14 -22.45
N ALA A 371 11.29 1.00 -23.17
CA ALA A 371 11.35 0.99 -24.63
C ALA A 371 12.66 0.37 -25.13
N LEU A 372 13.79 0.69 -24.49
CA LEU A 372 15.09 0.12 -24.81
C LEU A 372 15.14 -1.38 -24.50
N THR A 373 14.77 -1.79 -23.28
CA THR A 373 14.79 -3.20 -22.88
C THR A 373 13.85 -4.04 -23.74
N SER A 374 12.65 -3.53 -24.03
CA SER A 374 11.67 -4.21 -24.90
C SER A 374 12.21 -4.33 -26.33
N GLY A 375 12.78 -3.26 -26.89
CA GLY A 375 13.39 -3.29 -28.22
C GLY A 375 14.51 -4.33 -28.32
N VAL A 376 15.38 -4.43 -27.31
CA VAL A 376 16.51 -5.37 -27.28
C VAL A 376 16.08 -6.81 -27.03
N PHE A 377 15.19 -7.06 -26.06
CA PHE A 377 14.83 -8.43 -25.66
C PHE A 377 13.79 -9.09 -26.56
N LEU A 378 12.90 -8.30 -27.18
CA LEU A 378 11.79 -8.84 -27.98
C LEU A 378 12.12 -8.95 -29.47
N THR A 379 13.01 -8.11 -30.01
CA THR A 379 13.41 -8.26 -31.41
C THR A 379 14.28 -9.51 -31.59
N ARG A 380 13.98 -10.32 -32.60
CA ARG A 380 14.83 -11.46 -32.95
C ARG A 380 16.08 -10.92 -33.65
N LYS A 381 17.27 -11.32 -33.19
CA LYS A 381 18.49 -11.11 -33.98
C LYS A 381 18.26 -11.74 -35.36
N LYS A 382 18.40 -10.96 -36.43
CA LYS A 382 18.64 -11.49 -37.78
C LYS A 382 19.78 -12.50 -37.62
N LYS A 383 19.50 -13.79 -37.85
CA LYS A 383 20.58 -14.71 -38.21
C LYS A 383 21.09 -14.17 -39.55
N LEU A 384 22.24 -13.51 -39.52
CA LEU A 384 23.01 -13.16 -40.70
C LEU A 384 23.44 -14.45 -41.41
#